data_AF-A0A662FA62-F1
#
_entry.id   AF-A0A662FA62-F1
#
_cell.length_a   1.000
_cell.length_b   1.000
_cell.length_c   1.000
_cell.angle_alpha   90.00
_cell.angle_beta   90.00
_cell.angle_gamma   90.00
#
_symmetry.space_group_name_H-M   'P 1'
#
loop_
_entity.id
_entity.type
_entity.pdbx_description
1 polymer ?
#
loop_
_entity_poly.entity_id
_entity_poly.type
_entity_poly.pdbx_seq_one_letter_code
_entity_poly.pdbx_strand_id
1 'polypeptide(L)' 'EGRLKAENVIDADYDSKSIYNALKKALSEDFRRSLEKSCSSPYGDGKTSYRIVDVLAKLKTSRKLLQKKLVF' A
#
# COMPACT_ATOMS: atom_id res chain seq x y z
N GLU A 1 -3.42 -2.19 15.45
CA GLU A 1 -3.85 -1.99 14.05
C GLU A 1 -2.74 -2.50 13.14
N GLY A 2 -3.10 -3.24 12.08
CA GLY A 2 -2.16 -4.02 11.26
C GLY A 2 -1.63 -3.29 10.03
N ARG A 3 -1.18 -4.06 9.04
CA ARG A 3 -0.75 -3.53 7.72
C ARG A 3 -1.92 -2.90 6.97
N LEU A 4 -1.61 -1.94 6.09
CA LEU A 4 -2.58 -1.41 5.13
C LEU A 4 -3.10 -2.53 4.24
N LYS A 5 -4.42 -2.57 4.03
CA LYS A 5 -5.13 -3.53 3.21
C LYS A 5 -5.77 -2.81 2.02
N ALA A 6 -5.64 -3.39 0.84
CA ALA A 6 -6.34 -2.93 -0.35
C ALA A 6 -7.73 -3.59 -0.42
N GLU A 7 -8.53 -3.16 -1.40
CA GLU A 7 -9.89 -3.66 -1.62
C GLU A 7 -9.92 -5.16 -1.96
N ASN A 8 -8.81 -5.71 -2.46
CA ASN A 8 -8.66 -7.13 -2.80
C ASN A 8 -8.37 -8.04 -1.58
N VAL A 9 -8.24 -7.50 -0.37
CA VAL A 9 -8.02 -8.29 0.84
C VAL A 9 -9.37 -8.65 1.46
N ILE A 10 -9.61 -9.94 1.68
CA ILE A 10 -10.78 -10.44 2.40
C ILE A 10 -10.30 -10.98 3.75
N ASP A 11 -10.81 -10.39 4.82
CA ASP A 11 -10.60 -10.90 6.16
C ASP A 11 -11.53 -12.07 6.46
N ALA A 12 -11.01 -13.08 7.14
CA ALA A 12 -11.75 -14.22 7.65
C ALA A 12 -11.39 -14.45 9.12
N ASP A 13 -12.37 -14.86 9.90
CA ASP A 13 -12.17 -15.29 11.29
C ASP A 13 -11.61 -16.72 11.34
N TYR A 14 -11.29 -17.21 12.54
CA TYR A 14 -10.62 -18.49 12.74
C TYR A 14 -11.56 -19.72 12.66
N ASP A 15 -12.82 -19.55 12.26
CA ASP A 15 -13.77 -20.65 12.12
C ASP A 15 -13.99 -21.08 10.67
N SER A 16 -14.36 -22.35 10.48
CA SER A 16 -14.51 -22.96 9.16
C SER A 16 -15.57 -22.30 8.29
N LYS A 17 -16.64 -21.76 8.88
CA LYS A 17 -17.72 -21.11 8.15
C LYS A 17 -17.29 -19.74 7.64
N SER A 18 -16.59 -18.96 8.46
CA SER A 18 -16.01 -17.67 8.07
C SER A 18 -15.00 -17.84 6.93
N ILE A 19 -14.07 -18.80 7.06
CA ILE A 19 -13.10 -19.14 6.00
C ILE A 19 -13.82 -19.58 4.71
N TYR A 20 -14.82 -20.45 4.80
CA TYR A 20 -15.59 -20.90 3.63
C TYR A 20 -16.28 -19.73 2.92
N ASN A 21 -16.91 -18.82 3.66
CA ASN A 21 -17.57 -17.65 3.08
C ASN A 21 -16.58 -16.67 2.44
N ALA A 22 -15.43 -16.45 3.08
CA ALA A 22 -14.37 -15.62 2.52
C ALA A 22 -13.83 -16.20 1.22
N LEU A 23 -13.61 -17.51 1.14
CA LEU A 23 -13.22 -18.21 -0.08
C LEU A 23 -14.31 -18.09 -1.16
N LYS A 24 -15.58 -18.31 -0.81
CA LYS A 24 -16.69 -18.17 -1.74
C LYS A 24 -16.78 -16.76 -2.33
N LYS A 25 -16.53 -15.73 -1.51
CA LYS A 25 -16.46 -14.33 -1.95
C LYS A 25 -15.24 -14.10 -2.84
N ALA A 26 -14.06 -14.61 -2.46
CA ALA A 26 -12.82 -14.47 -3.24
C ALA A 26 -12.96 -15.03 -4.66
N LEU A 27 -13.71 -16.12 -4.81
CA LEU A 27 -13.95 -16.81 -6.07
C LEU A 27 -15.17 -16.28 -6.85
N SER A 28 -15.90 -15.29 -6.33
CA SER A 28 -17.10 -14.79 -7.01
C SER A 28 -16.76 -13.80 -8.12
N GLU A 29 -17.51 -13.89 -9.21
CA GLU A 29 -17.39 -12.95 -10.33
C GLU A 29 -17.69 -11.50 -9.92
N ASP A 30 -18.64 -11.31 -9.00
CA ASP A 30 -18.99 -9.97 -8.50
C ASP A 30 -17.83 -9.32 -7.75
N PHE A 31 -17.09 -10.09 -6.94
CA PHE A 31 -15.90 -9.59 -6.26
C PHE A 31 -14.79 -9.27 -7.26
N ARG A 32 -14.54 -10.16 -8.24
CA ARG A 32 -13.56 -9.88 -9.29
C ARG A 32 -13.88 -8.59 -10.06
N ARG A 33 -15.14 -8.41 -10.46
CA ARG A 33 -15.60 -7.22 -11.21
C ARG A 33 -15.53 -5.93 -10.40
N SER A 34 -15.71 -5.99 -9.08
CA SER A 34 -15.55 -4.80 -8.25
C SER A 34 -14.09 -4.34 -8.20
N LEU A 35 -13.15 -5.28 -8.11
CA LEU A 35 -11.72 -4.99 -8.06
C LEU A 35 -11.18 -4.40 -9.37
N GLU A 36 -11.66 -4.85 -10.53
CA GLU A 36 -11.25 -4.30 -11.83
C GLU A 36 -11.50 -2.80 -11.95
N LYS A 37 -12.49 -2.26 -11.23
CA LYS A 37 -12.87 -0.84 -11.30
C LYS A 37 -12.19 0.03 -10.24
N SER A 38 -11.91 -0.51 -9.07
CA SER A 38 -11.56 0.30 -7.91
C SER A 38 -10.37 -0.20 -7.09
N CYS A 39 -9.72 -1.30 -7.47
CA CYS A 39 -8.60 -1.83 -6.68
C CYS A 39 -7.39 -0.92 -6.85
N SER A 40 -6.90 -0.37 -5.74
CA SER A 40 -5.72 0.49 -5.72
C SER A 40 -4.68 -0.05 -4.74
N SER A 41 -3.40 0.09 -5.07
CA SER A 41 -2.34 -0.31 -4.15
C SER A 41 -2.17 0.75 -3.06
N PRO A 42 -2.37 0.43 -1.77
CA PRO A 42 -2.13 1.37 -0.68
C PRO A 42 -0.64 1.69 -0.52
N TYR A 43 0.24 0.91 -1.15
CA TYR A 43 1.70 1.11 -1.13
C TYR A 43 2.20 2.01 -2.26
N GLY A 44 1.30 2.56 -3.08
CA GLY A 44 1.60 3.52 -4.13
C GLY A 44 1.54 2.94 -5.53
N ASP A 45 1.87 3.79 -6.51
CA ASP A 45 1.68 3.59 -7.95
C ASP A 45 2.90 2.99 -8.68
N GLY A 46 3.88 2.47 -7.93
CA GLY A 46 5.10 1.90 -8.49
C GLY A 46 6.13 2.94 -8.98
N LYS A 47 5.88 4.24 -8.86
CA LYS A 47 6.80 5.31 -9.32
C LYS A 47 7.74 5.83 -8.23
N THR A 48 7.84 5.13 -7.09
CA THR A 48 8.63 5.55 -5.94
C THR A 48 10.08 5.86 -6.29
N SER A 49 10.76 4.96 -7.01
CA SER A 49 12.17 5.16 -7.36
C SER A 49 12.38 6.39 -8.25
N TYR A 50 11.51 6.60 -9.23
CA TYR A 50 11.58 7.77 -10.11
C TYR A 50 11.41 9.08 -9.31
N ARG A 51 10.42 9.14 -8.41
CA ARG A 51 10.21 10.31 -7.54
C ARG A 51 11.41 10.57 -6.64
N ILE A 52 12.02 9.53 -6.08
CA ILE A 52 13.22 9.67 -5.24
C ILE A 52 14.38 10.25 -6.06
N VAL A 53 14.66 9.68 -7.23
CA VAL A 53 15.73 10.17 -8.11
C VAL A 53 15.50 11.62 -8.53
N ASP A 54 14.28 11.97 -8.91
CA ASP A 54 13.90 13.34 -9.30
C ASP A 54 14.13 14.34 -8.17
N VAL A 55 13.72 13.98 -6.94
CA VAL A 55 13.96 14.80 -5.75
C VAL A 55 15.46 14.97 -5.50
N LEU A 56 16.25 13.88 -5.55
CA LEU A 56 17.69 13.94 -5.33
C LEU A 56 18.42 14.75 -6.40
N ALA A 57 18.01 14.63 -7.67
CA ALA A 57 18.60 15.36 -8.79
C ALA A 57 18.33 16.87 -8.73
N LYS A 58 17.15 17.27 -8.23
CA LYS A 58 16.78 18.69 -8.06
C LYS A 58 17.31 19.31 -6.78
N LEU A 59 17.77 18.49 -5.84
CA LEU A 59 18.28 18.95 -4.56
C LEU A 59 19.60 19.71 -4.75
N LYS A 60 19.66 20.97 -4.31
CA LYS A 60 20.94 21.67 -4.20
C LYS A 60 21.62 21.31 -2.89
N THR A 61 22.82 20.75 -2.97
CA THR A 61 23.60 20.39 -1.78
C THR A 61 23.87 21.64 -0.94
N SER A 62 23.52 21.61 0.34
CA SER A 62 23.73 22.74 1.26
C SER A 62 24.11 22.23 2.64
N ARG A 63 24.80 23.08 3.44
CA ARG A 63 25.20 22.72 4.81
C ARG A 63 24.02 22.32 5.71
N LYS A 64 22.80 22.81 5.43
CA LYS A 64 21.58 22.42 6.14
C LYS A 64 21.26 20.93 6.04
N LEU A 65 21.64 20.27 4.94
CA LEU A 65 21.40 18.83 4.74
C LEU A 65 22.45 17.97 5.46
N LEU A 66 23.64 18.53 5.72
CA LEU A 66 24.78 17.80 6.31
C LEU A 66 24.89 18.01 7.82
N GLN A 67 24.39 19.14 8.34
CA GLN A 67 24.46 19.46 9.75
C GLN A 67 23.24 18.94 10.50
N LYS A 68 23.43 17.89 11.30
CA LYS A 68 22.47 17.50 12.34
C LYS A 68 22.47 18.58 13.42
N LYS A 69 21.33 19.25 13.65
CA LYS A 69 21.19 20.15 14.79
C LYS A 69 21.04 19.31 16.06
N LEU A 70 22.09 19.25 16.86
CA LEU A 70 22.01 18.81 18.25
C LEU A 70 21.64 20.03 19.08
N VAL A 71 20.37 20.14 19.45
CA VAL A 71 19.91 21.11 20.44
C VAL A 71 19.77 20.30 21.73
N PHE A 72 20.60 20.62 22.72
CA PHE A 72 20.48 20.09 24.09
C PHE A 72 19.53 20.97 24.89
#